data_AF-A0A9X3WPP2-F1
#
_entry.id   AF-A0A9X3WPP2-F1
#
_cell.length_a   1.000
_cell.length_b   1.000
_cell.length_c   1.000
_cell.angle_alpha   90.00
_cell.angle_beta   90.00
_cell.angle_gamma   90.00
#
_symmetry.space_group_name_H-M   'P 1'
#
loop_
_entity.id
_entity.type
_entity.pdbx_description
1 polymer ?
#
loop_
_entity_poly.entity_id
_entity_poly.type
_entity_poly.pdbx_seq_one_letter_code
_entity_poly.pdbx_strand_id
1 'polypeptide(L)' 'MKCKDCNGEPLVKCKDCSGEGFVYGSKQCSTCKGEGAIACPSCNGKGKVGIKKWLKKSG' A
#
# COMPACT_ATOMS: atom_id res chain seq x y z
N MET A 1 7.53 5.00 -14.29
CA MET A 1 7.83 6.16 -13.42
C MET A 1 7.52 5.81 -11.97
N LYS A 2 8.24 6.41 -11.03
CA LYS A 2 8.08 6.15 -9.58
C LYS A 2 6.63 6.39 -9.15
N CYS A 3 6.04 5.44 -8.44
CA CYS A 3 4.71 5.62 -7.89
C CYS A 3 4.78 6.59 -6.71
N LYS A 4 4.04 7.71 -6.78
CA LYS A 4 4.05 8.75 -5.75
C LYS A 4 3.36 8.31 -4.45
N ASP A 5 2.33 7.46 -4.52
CA ASP A 5 1.57 7.04 -3.32
C ASP A 5 2.37 6.22 -2.33
N CYS A 6 3.29 5.41 -2.83
CA CYS A 6 4.18 4.58 -2.02
C CYS A 6 5.63 5.04 -2.07
N ASN A 7 5.91 6.19 -2.70
CA ASN A 7 7.27 6.67 -2.90
C ASN A 7 8.22 5.59 -3.45
N GLY A 8 7.75 4.79 -4.42
CA GLY A 8 8.54 3.74 -5.04
C GLY A 8 8.52 2.39 -4.31
N GLU A 9 8.00 2.34 -3.09
CA GLU A 9 7.96 1.12 -2.29
C GLU A 9 6.88 0.15 -2.81
N PRO A 10 7.16 -1.15 -2.91
CA PRO A 10 6.15 -2.12 -3.33
C PRO A 10 5.02 -2.27 -2.30
N LEU A 11 5.36 -2.16 -1.02
CA LEU A 11 4.44 -2.31 0.09
C LEU A 11 4.20 -0.96 0.78
N VAL A 12 2.99 -0.81 1.33
CA VAL A 12 2.62 0.31 2.18
C VAL A 12 2.06 -0.21 3.49
N LYS A 13 2.26 0.58 4.55
CA LYS A 13 1.73 0.28 5.88
C LYS A 13 0.22 0.07 5.82
N CYS A 14 -0.26 -1.04 6.37
CA CYS A 14 -1.69 -1.29 6.47
C CYS A 14 -2.30 -0.25 7.42
N LYS A 15 -3.29 0.51 6.92
CA LYS A 15 -3.91 1.61 7.68
C LYS A 15 -4.83 1.08 8.79
N ASP A 16 -5.55 -0.01 8.54
CA ASP A 16 -6.50 -0.60 9.51
C ASP A 16 -5.83 -1.01 10.83
N CYS A 17 -4.61 -1.55 10.76
CA CYS A 17 -3.85 -1.97 11.94
C CYS A 17 -2.66 -1.07 12.24
N SER A 18 -2.57 0.10 11.60
CA SER A 18 -1.42 1.01 11.74
C SER A 18 -0.06 0.28 11.65
N GLY A 19 0.03 -0.70 10.76
CA GLY A 19 1.19 -1.55 10.50
C GLY A 19 1.57 -2.59 11.55
N GLU A 20 0.74 -2.80 12.58
CA GLU A 20 1.02 -3.79 13.61
C GLU A 20 0.67 -5.22 13.16
N GLY A 21 -0.20 -5.37 12.16
CA GLY A 21 -0.71 -6.68 11.73
C GLY A 21 -1.89 -7.18 12.56
N PHE A 22 -2.16 -6.56 13.71
CA PHE A 22 -3.26 -6.91 14.60
C PHE A 22 -4.11 -5.67 14.91
N VAL A 23 -5.39 -5.91 15.22
CA VAL A 23 -6.31 -4.90 15.76
C VAL A 23 -6.57 -5.21 17.24
N TYR A 24 -7.59 -4.59 17.83
CA TYR A 24 -7.94 -4.77 19.24
C TYR A 24 -7.94 -6.24 19.70
N GLY A 25 -7.36 -6.48 20.87
CA GLY A 25 -7.34 -7.79 21.52
C GLY A 25 -6.53 -8.84 20.76
N SER A 26 -5.45 -8.43 20.08
CA SER A 26 -4.57 -9.32 19.30
C SER A 26 -5.27 -10.04 18.14
N LYS A 27 -6.44 -9.56 17.72
CA LYS A 27 -7.14 -10.12 16.56
C LYS A 27 -6.36 -9.78 15.30
N GLN A 28 -6.04 -10.79 14.50
CA GLN A 28 -5.32 -10.58 13.24
C GLN A 28 -6.09 -9.61 12.32
N CYS A 29 -5.40 -8.62 11.79
CA CYS A 29 -5.98 -7.65 10.87
C CYS A 29 -6.40 -8.36 9.59
N SER A 30 -7.67 -8.27 9.21
CA SER A 30 -8.19 -8.96 8.02
C SER A 30 -7.68 -8.33 6.72
N THR A 31 -7.42 -7.01 6.71
CA THR A 31 -6.95 -6.28 5.51
C THR A 31 -5.57 -6.73 5.07
N CYS A 32 -4.61 -6.84 6.00
CA CYS A 32 -3.25 -7.30 5.71
C CYS A 32 -2.98 -8.74 6.14
N LYS A 33 -4.01 -9.47 6.60
CA LYS A 33 -3.90 -10.86 7.07
C LYS A 33 -2.75 -11.09 8.05
N GLY A 34 -2.49 -10.13 8.95
CA GLY A 34 -1.41 -10.25 9.95
C GLY A 34 -0.07 -9.67 9.52
N GLU A 35 0.12 -9.31 8.25
CA GLU A 35 1.44 -8.89 7.75
C GLU A 35 1.84 -7.46 8.15
N GLY A 36 0.88 -6.63 8.56
CA GLY A 36 1.13 -5.20 8.85
C GLY A 36 1.36 -4.32 7.61
N ALA A 37 1.53 -4.91 6.43
CA ALA A 37 1.66 -4.19 5.17
C ALA A 37 0.75 -4.76 4.10
N ILE A 38 0.45 -3.96 3.08
CA ILE A 38 -0.27 -4.38 1.88
C ILE A 38 0.44 -3.87 0.63
N ALA A 39 0.23 -4.55 -0.49
CA ALA A 39 0.70 -4.05 -1.79
C ALA A 39 0.11 -2.66 -2.06
N CYS A 40 0.94 -1.73 -2.52
CA CYS A 40 0.47 -0.39 -2.86
C CYS A 40 -0.66 -0.48 -3.91
N PRO A 41 -1.90 -0.06 -3.62
CA PRO A 41 -3.03 -0.23 -4.52
C PRO A 41 -2.90 0.62 -5.80
N SER A 42 -2.14 1.71 -5.74
CA SER A 42 -1.89 2.55 -6.91
C SER A 42 -0.98 1.89 -7.94
N CYS A 43 -0.04 1.05 -7.53
CA CYS A 43 0.90 0.38 -8.43
C CYS A 43 0.83 -1.15 -8.38
N ASN A 44 -0.12 -1.72 -7.64
CA ASN A 44 -0.28 -3.15 -7.40
C ASN A 44 1.04 -3.82 -7.01
N GLY A 45 1.76 -3.23 -6.05
CA GLY A 45 3.02 -3.79 -5.56
C GLY A 45 4.25 -3.56 -6.45
N LYS A 46 4.13 -2.85 -7.58
CA LYS A 46 5.24 -2.70 -8.53
C LYS A 46 6.23 -1.59 -8.18
N GLY A 47 5.91 -0.68 -7.26
CA GLY A 47 6.67 0.54 -6.98
C GLY A 47 6.68 1.58 -8.12
N LYS A 48 6.12 1.25 -9.29
CA LYS A 48 6.11 2.08 -10.48
C LYS A 48 4.76 2.04 -11.20
N VAL A 49 4.41 3.16 -11.80
CA VAL A 49 3.23 3.30 -12.67
C VAL A 49 3.66 3.65 -14.10
N GLY A 50 2.81 3.28 -15.06
CA GLY A 50 2.97 3.66 -16.46
C GLY A 50 2.70 5.16 -16.67
N ILE A 51 3.26 5.71 -17.76
CA ILE A 51 3.14 7.13 -18.13
C ILE A 51 1.67 7.60 -18.17
N LYS A 52 0.78 6.77 -18.73
CA LYS A 52 -0.67 7.04 -18.81
C LYS A 52 -1.31 7.23 -17.43
N LYS A 53 -0.94 6.41 -16.44
CA LYS A 53 -1.48 6.49 -15.08
C LYS A 53 -0.88 7.65 -14.29
N TRP A 54 0.36 8.03 -14.59
CA TRP A 54 1.02 9.16 -13.92
C TRP A 54 0.53 10.52 -14.40
N LEU A 55 0.28 10.67 -15.71
CA LEU A 55 -0.25 11.91 -16.28
C LEU A 55 -1.65 12.22 -15.76
N LYS A 56 -2.53 11.20 -15.68
CA LYS A 56 -3.88 11.34 -15.10
C LYS A 56 -3.89 11.76 -13.63
N LYS A 57 -2.78 11.61 -12.91
CA LYS A 57 -2.66 11.92 -11.48
C LYS A 57 -1.98 13.26 -11.22
N SER A 58 -1.61 13.97 -12.27
CA SER A 58 -0.90 15.26 -12.21
C SER A 58 -1.77 16.41 -12.72
N GLY A 59 -3.07 16.19 -12.92
CA GLY A 59 -4.08 17.19 -13.20
C GLY A 59 -5.12 17.24 -12.10
#